data_AF-A0A9D5LTQ7-F1
#
_entry.id   AF-A0A9D5LTQ7-F1
#
_cell.length_a   1.000
_cell.length_b   1.000
_cell.length_c   1.000
_cell.angle_alpha   90.00
_cell.angle_beta   90.00
_cell.angle_gamma   90.00
#
_symmetry.space_group_name_H-M   'P 1'
#
loop_
_entity.id
_entity.type
_entity.pdbx_description
1 polymer ?
#
loop_
_entity_poly.entity_id
_entity_poly.type
_entity_poly.pdbx_seq_one_letter_code
_entity_poly.pdbx_strand_id
1 'polypeptide(L)'
;HDIYYHKTDSYEVDFVVCHRATVVELVQVSYDISSEKTLNRETSALIKAEKSLKCDKLTLVTAYEERELDIDGHTISVCPAYKWLLN
;
A
#
# COMPACT_ATOMS: atom_id res chain seq x y z
N HIS A 1 12.36 5.96 -10.55
CA HIS A 1 11.97 4.79 -9.75
C HIS A 1 11.58 3.69 -10.69
N ASP A 2 11.80 2.44 -10.29
CA ASP A 2 11.28 1.28 -11.01
C ASP A 2 10.00 0.84 -10.29
N ILE A 3 8.98 0.41 -11.06
CA ILE A 3 7.68 -0.01 -10.52
C ILE A 3 7.44 -1.47 -10.93
N TYR A 4 7.11 -2.29 -9.94
CA TYR A 4 6.85 -3.71 -10.12
C TYR A 4 5.48 -4.08 -9.55
N TYR A 5 4.83 -5.05 -10.16
CA TYR A 5 3.71 -5.77 -9.56
C TYR A 5 4.24 -6.96 -8.76
N HIS A 6 3.70 -7.21 -7.56
CA HIS A 6 4.19 -8.28 -6.69
C HIS A 6 3.04 -9.11 -6.08
N LYS A 7 3.00 -10.40 -6.44
CA LYS A 7 1.98 -11.35 -6.00
C LYS A 7 2.63 -12.61 -5.43
N THR A 8 2.10 -13.06 -4.30
CA THR A 8 2.45 -14.33 -3.66
C THR A 8 1.17 -15.14 -3.40
N ASP A 9 1.30 -16.37 -2.92
CA ASP A 9 0.15 -17.17 -2.48
C ASP A 9 -0.57 -16.56 -1.25
N SER A 10 0.09 -15.66 -0.52
CA SER A 10 -0.37 -15.14 0.78
C SER A 10 -0.86 -13.70 0.75
N TYR A 11 -0.41 -12.90 -0.23
CA TYR A 11 -0.75 -11.50 -0.42
C TYR A 11 -0.40 -11.01 -1.83
N GLU A 12 -0.98 -9.88 -2.20
CA GLU A 12 -0.73 -9.17 -3.45
C GLU A 12 -0.60 -7.68 -3.15
N VAL A 13 0.36 -7.01 -3.79
CA VAL A 13 0.53 -5.56 -3.75
C VAL A 13 0.60 -5.05 -5.18
N ASP A 14 -0.22 -4.05 -5.49
CA ASP A 14 -0.34 -3.50 -6.84
C ASP A 14 0.97 -2.90 -7.35
N PHE A 15 1.66 -2.11 -6.50
CA PHE A 15 2.96 -1.53 -6.84
C PHE A 15 4.00 -1.67 -5.73
N VAL A 16 5.18 -2.11 -6.14
CA VAL A 16 6.42 -2.05 -5.38
C VAL A 16 7.31 -1.03 -6.05
N VAL A 17 7.56 0.08 -5.37
CA VAL A 17 8.40 1.17 -5.89
C VAL A 17 9.83 0.94 -5.42
N CYS A 18 10.76 0.94 -6.37
CA CYS A 18 12.18 0.71 -6.11
C CYS A 18 13.02 1.95 -6.46
N HIS A 19 14.06 2.17 -5.67
CA HIS A 19 15.15 3.10 -5.97
C HIS A 19 16.49 2.37 -5.86
N ARG A 20 17.24 2.25 -6.96
CA ARG A 20 18.56 1.59 -6.98
C ARG A 20 18.55 0.20 -6.32
N ALA A 21 17.60 -0.65 -6.73
CA ALA A 21 17.37 -2.00 -6.19
C ALA A 21 16.92 -2.09 -4.71
N THR A 22 16.60 -0.96 -4.06
CA THR A 22 15.99 -0.94 -2.73
C THR A 22 14.50 -0.63 -2.86
N VAL A 23 13.65 -1.39 -2.18
CA VAL A 23 12.21 -1.12 -2.09
C VAL A 23 12.01 0.10 -1.19
N VAL A 24 11.33 1.12 -1.72
CA VAL A 24 11.12 2.41 -1.03
C VAL A 24 9.66 2.71 -0.73
N GLU A 25 8.72 2.00 -1.37
CA GLU A 25 7.29 2.13 -1.10
C GLU A 25 6.52 0.89 -1.54
N LEU A 26 5.52 0.51 -0.76
CA LEU A 26 4.52 -0.49 -1.09
C LEU A 26 3.17 0.19 -1.24
N VAL A 27 2.53 0.01 -2.38
CA VAL A 27 1.29 0.71 -2.73
C VAL A 27 0.22 -0.30 -3.10
N GLN A 28 -0.93 -0.15 -2.44
CA GLN A 28 -2.15 -0.85 -2.78
C GLN A 28 -3.20 0.13 -3.26
N VAL A 29 -4.06 -0.29 -4.19
CA VAL A 29 -5.08 0.56 -4.79
C VAL A 29 -6.46 -0.04 -4.56
N SER A 30 -7.38 0.75 -4.01
CA SER A 30 -8.79 0.38 -3.92
C SER A 30 -9.68 1.57 -4.18
N TYR A 31 -10.66 1.44 -5.07
CA TYR A 31 -11.57 2.56 -5.39
C TYR A 31 -12.33 3.05 -4.14
N ASP A 32 -12.86 2.13 -3.35
CA ASP A 32 -13.66 2.40 -2.16
C ASP A 32 -13.21 1.47 -1.02
N ILE A 33 -12.97 2.03 0.17
CA ILE A 33 -12.54 1.32 1.37
C ILE A 33 -13.54 1.49 2.54
N SER A 34 -14.76 1.95 2.25
CA SER A 34 -15.84 2.13 3.21
C SER A 34 -16.27 0.82 3.88
N SER A 35 -16.13 -0.31 3.18
CA SER A 35 -16.34 -1.63 3.76
C SER A 35 -15.13 -2.06 4.59
N GLU A 36 -15.37 -2.37 5.86
CA GLU A 36 -14.35 -2.93 6.77
C GLU A 36 -13.67 -4.18 6.19
N LYS A 37 -14.42 -5.01 5.46
CA LYS A 37 -13.86 -6.18 4.78
C LYS A 37 -12.82 -5.80 3.72
N THR A 38 -13.13 -4.81 2.90
CA THR A 38 -12.20 -4.31 1.87
C THR A 38 -10.98 -3.67 2.54
N LEU A 39 -11.22 -2.79 3.50
CA LEU A 39 -10.15 -2.13 4.25
C LEU A 39 -9.18 -3.14 4.87
N ASN A 40 -9.71 -4.11 5.62
CA ASN A 40 -8.91 -5.14 6.28
C ASN A 40 -8.12 -5.99 5.28
N ARG A 41 -8.70 -6.28 4.10
CA ARG A 41 -8.00 -7.03 3.06
C ARG A 41 -6.81 -6.24 2.51
N GLU A 42 -7.00 -4.97 2.18
CA GLU A 42 -5.95 -4.13 1.59
C GLU A 42 -4.83 -3.85 2.59
N THR A 43 -5.17 -3.50 3.84
CA THR A 43 -4.17 -3.21 4.88
C THR A 43 -3.40 -4.46 5.29
N SER A 44 -4.07 -5.62 5.40
CA SER A 44 -3.40 -6.89 5.69
C SER A 44 -2.41 -7.30 4.59
N ALA A 45 -2.71 -7.01 3.32
CA ALA A 45 -1.80 -7.30 2.22
C ALA A 45 -0.53 -6.45 2.31
N LEU A 46 -0.66 -5.14 2.57
CA LEU A 46 0.47 -4.23 2.78
C LEU A 46 1.34 -4.66 3.97
N ILE A 47 0.74 -5.00 5.11
CA ILE A 47 1.49 -5.44 6.31
C ILE A 47 2.24 -6.75 6.07
N LYS A 48 1.66 -7.70 5.32
CA LYS A 48 2.37 -8.95 4.96
C LYS A 48 3.53 -8.69 4.00
N ALA A 49 3.35 -7.77 3.06
CA ALA A 49 4.36 -7.38 2.10
C ALA A 49 5.52 -6.63 2.75
N GLU A 50 5.23 -5.70 3.68
CA GLU A 50 6.20 -4.97 4.49
C GLU A 50 7.20 -5.93 5.14
N LYS A 51 6.71 -6.95 5.86
CA LYS A 51 7.56 -7.95 6.52
C LYS A 51 8.48 -8.71 5.55
N SER A 52 8.00 -8.97 4.34
CA SER A 52 8.74 -9.72 3.32
C SER A 52 9.77 -8.85 2.58
N LEU A 53 9.40 -7.60 2.28
CA LEU A 53 10.15 -6.68 1.44
C LEU A 53 10.97 -5.66 2.25
N LYS A 54 10.80 -5.64 3.58
CA LYS A 54 11.48 -4.76 4.55
C LYS A 54 11.34 -3.29 4.19
N CYS A 55 10.11 -2.84 4.00
CA CYS A 55 9.80 -1.47 3.58
C CYS A 55 8.67 -0.88 4.42
N ASP A 56 9.00 0.14 5.22
CA ASP A 56 8.06 0.74 6.17
C ASP A 56 7.08 1.75 5.54
N LYS A 57 7.32 2.19 4.30
CA LYS A 57 6.46 3.15 3.61
C LYS A 57 5.30 2.41 2.93
N LEU A 58 4.14 2.46 3.57
CA LEU A 58 2.91 1.78 3.13
C LEU A 58 1.86 2.81 2.69
N THR A 59 1.37 2.67 1.46
CA THR A 59 0.38 3.58 0.88
C THR A 59 -0.84 2.81 0.38
N LEU A 60 -2.03 3.24 0.80
CA LEU A 60 -3.31 2.79 0.25
C LEU A 60 -3.93 3.92 -0.57
N VAL A 61 -3.83 3.79 -1.88
CA VAL A 61 -4.42 4.74 -2.83
C VAL A 61 -5.91 4.47 -2.98
N THR A 62 -6.72 5.52 -2.84
CA THR A 62 -8.17 5.47 -3.00
C THR A 62 -8.70 6.48 -4.00
N ALA A 63 -9.99 6.44 -4.31
CA ALA A 63 -10.58 7.46 -5.17
C ALA A 63 -10.61 8.86 -4.51
N TYR A 64 -10.94 8.93 -3.21
CA TYR A 64 -11.24 10.20 -2.54
C TYR A 64 -10.78 10.31 -1.08
N GLU A 65 -10.49 9.21 -0.39
CA GLU A 65 -10.16 9.24 1.04
C GLU A 65 -8.70 9.63 1.28
N GLU A 66 -8.49 10.38 2.36
CA GLU A 66 -7.17 10.77 2.85
C GLU A 66 -7.16 10.67 4.37
N ARG A 67 -6.30 9.81 4.91
CA ARG A 67 -6.12 9.62 6.36
C ARG A 67 -4.89 8.79 6.64
N GLU A 68 -4.43 8.79 7.88
CA GLU A 68 -3.47 7.80 8.36
C GLU A 68 -4.20 6.71 9.15
N LEU A 69 -3.74 5.48 9.00
CA LEU A 69 -4.23 4.31 9.71
C LEU A 69 -3.08 3.69 10.49
N ASP A 70 -3.26 3.52 11.80
CA ASP A 70 -2.35 2.76 12.65
C ASP A 70 -2.95 1.38 12.93
N ILE A 71 -2.34 0.33 12.39
CA ILE A 71 -2.82 -1.06 12.49
C ILE A 71 -1.65 -1.94 12.90
N ASP A 72 -1.78 -2.62 14.04
CA ASP A 72 -0.75 -3.54 14.58
C ASP A 72 0.66 -2.92 14.70
N GLY A 73 0.74 -1.60 14.95
CA GLY A 73 2.00 -0.86 15.02
C GLY A 73 2.58 -0.44 13.67
N HIS A 74 1.85 -0.64 12.57
CA HIS A 74 2.19 -0.17 11.24
C HIS A 74 1.34 1.05 10.87
N THR A 75 1.98 2.09 10.35
CA THR A 75 1.29 3.27 9.82
C THR A 75 1.09 3.12 8.31
N ILE A 76 -0.16 3.24 7.85
CA ILE A 76 -0.53 3.18 6.44
C ILE A 76 -1.11 4.54 6.04
N SER A 77 -0.49 5.17 5.04
CA SER A 77 -1.00 6.42 4.47
C SER A 77 -2.09 6.12 3.44
N VAL A 78 -3.31 6.51 3.74
CA VAL A 78 -4.41 6.50 2.77
C VAL A 78 -4.41 7.83 2.04
N CYS A 79 -4.33 7.80 0.71
CA CYS A 79 -4.40 9.04 -0.08
C CYS A 79 -5.19 8.87 -1.38
N PRO A 80 -5.77 9.95 -1.91
CA PRO A 80 -6.45 9.90 -3.20
C PRO A 80 -5.47 9.69 -4.35
N ALA A 81 -5.91 8.97 -5.39
CA ALA A 81 -5.10 8.66 -6.57
C ALA A 81 -4.50 9.90 -7.25
N TYR A 82 -5.26 10.99 -7.34
CA TYR A 82 -4.76 12.23 -7.93
C TYR A 82 -3.63 12.86 -7.11
N LYS A 83 -3.62 12.70 -5.78
CA LYS A 83 -2.52 13.19 -4.93
C LYS A 83 -1.30 12.30 -5.10
N TRP A 84 -1.50 10.98 -5.10
CA TRP A 84 -0.40 10.04 -5.29
C TRP A 84 0.32 10.22 -6.63
N LEU A 85 -0.44 10.45 -7.72
CA LEU A 85 0.11 10.64 -9.07
C LEU A 85 0.87 11.96 -9.28
N LEU A 86 0.60 12.97 -8.44
CA LEU A 86 1.20 14.30 -8.56
C LEU A 86 2.40 14.51 -7.61
N ASN A 87 2.71 13.51 -6.77
CA ASN A 87 3.83 13.52 -5.85
C ASN A 87 5.14 13.02 -6.48
#